data_AF-A0A1D6MMV2-F1
#
_entry.id   AF-A0A1D6MMV2-F1
#
_cell.length_a   1.000
_cell.length_b   1.000
_cell.length_c   1.000
_cell.angle_alpha   90.00
_cell.angle_beta   90.00
_cell.angle_gamma   90.00
#
_symmetry.space_group_name_H-M   'P 1'
#
loop_
_entity.id
_entity.type
_entity.pdbx_description
1 polymer ?
#
loop_
_entity_poly.entity_id
_entity_poly.type
_entity_poly.pdbx_seq_one_letter_code
_entity_poly.pdbx_strand_id
1 'polypeptide(L)'
;MIRKVLHIMSVVLICIAVVLLVLVFLGYGLEKYGPRYTVYIFVTLCWKAVAALFILLGIFLILNSAAQDTCEAMDQWAQHPQAETALSSILPCVDESTTNRTLYQSKEVVVRLVGIVNRAISALSNRRPHHKHPGQFMPYLCSPYDSNLNDRPCKYREATFENATTAWLNYTCMAQDTDLCSGNKTLTYDIYGQLVLAANVSYALYHYAPFLLNLQDCKFVRATFSAIASRYCPPLGHDLVLVSAGLALIASAFVLCLVWMLFADRPRREEVSDLASGSRIAPVDSSPS
;
A
#
# COMPACT_ATOMS: atom_id res chain seq x y z
N MET A 1 1.95 -5.03 3.14
CA MET A 1 2.31 -6.33 2.52
C MET A 1 3.53 -6.20 1.62
N ILE A 2 3.54 -5.30 0.64
CA ILE A 2 4.65 -5.09 -0.33
C ILE A 2 6.01 -4.78 0.34
N ARG A 3 6.08 -3.88 1.33
CA ARG A 3 7.33 -3.62 2.09
C ARG A 3 7.90 -4.86 2.77
N LYS A 4 7.05 -5.79 3.24
CA LYS A 4 7.52 -7.04 3.85
C LYS A 4 8.14 -7.95 2.79
N VAL A 5 7.53 -8.05 1.61
CA VAL A 5 8.04 -8.87 0.50
C VAL A 5 9.41 -8.36 0.03
N LEU A 6 9.55 -7.05 -0.22
CA LEU A 6 10.83 -6.42 -0.59
C LEU A 6 11.90 -6.66 0.46
N HIS A 7 11.57 -6.48 1.74
CA HIS A 7 12.51 -6.73 2.84
C HIS A 7 12.95 -8.19 2.90
N ILE A 8 12.03 -9.15 2.74
CA ILE A 8 12.35 -10.58 2.70
C ILE A 8 13.29 -10.87 1.52
N MET A 9 13.01 -10.33 0.34
CA MET A 9 13.85 -10.53 -0.84
C MET A 9 15.26 -9.96 -0.68
N SER A 10 15.40 -8.76 -0.11
CA SER A 10 16.71 -8.17 0.20
C SER A 10 17.50 -9.02 1.19
N VAL A 11 16.86 -9.53 2.24
CA VAL A 11 17.50 -10.43 3.21
C VAL A 11 17.94 -11.72 2.53
N VAL A 12 17.11 -12.32 1.67
CA VAL A 12 17.44 -13.54 0.95
C VAL A 12 18.63 -13.33 0.01
N LEU A 13 18.67 -12.22 -0.73
CA LEU A 13 19.82 -11.86 -1.57
C LEU A 13 21.12 -11.72 -0.77
N ILE A 14 21.08 -11.06 0.39
CA ILE A 14 22.25 -10.91 1.28
C ILE A 14 22.70 -12.27 1.81
N CYS A 15 21.77 -13.10 2.29
CA CYS A 15 22.08 -14.45 2.77
C CYS A 15 22.74 -15.29 1.67
N ILE A 16 22.25 -15.22 0.44
CA ILE A 16 22.84 -15.95 -0.68
C ILE A 16 24.24 -15.42 -0.98
N ALA A 17 24.43 -14.10 -1.06
CA ALA A 17 25.75 -13.53 -1.28
C ALA A 17 26.77 -14.03 -0.25
N VAL A 18 26.40 -14.06 1.04
CA VAL A 18 27.24 -14.59 2.12
C VAL A 18 27.51 -16.10 1.93
N VAL A 19 26.48 -16.89 1.64
CA VAL A 19 26.63 -18.34 1.42
C VAL A 19 27.53 -18.65 0.23
N LEU A 20 27.37 -17.93 -0.89
CA LEU A 20 28.22 -18.08 -2.08
C LEU A 20 29.68 -17.75 -1.76
N LEU A 21 29.92 -16.69 -0.98
CA LEU A 21 31.25 -16.28 -0.56
C LEU A 21 31.92 -17.35 0.33
N VAL A 22 31.16 -17.92 1.27
CA VAL A 22 31.61 -19.04 2.11
C VAL A 22 31.90 -20.28 1.27
N LEU A 23 31.07 -20.58 0.26
CA LEU A 23 31.29 -21.71 -0.66
C LEU A 23 32.58 -21.54 -1.46
N VAL A 24 32.91 -20.33 -1.92
CA VAL A 24 34.18 -20.06 -2.61
C VAL A 24 35.37 -20.31 -1.69
N PHE A 25 35.33 -19.81 -0.44
CA PHE A 25 36.40 -20.05 0.54
C PHE A 25 36.55 -21.53 0.91
N LEU A 26 35.43 -22.25 1.09
CA LEU A 26 35.47 -23.70 1.30
C LEU A 26 36.07 -24.40 0.09
N GLY A 27 35.61 -24.09 -1.12
CA GLY A 27 36.14 -24.68 -2.36
C GLY A 27 37.67 -24.55 -2.46
N TYR A 28 38.19 -23.34 -2.23
CA TYR A 28 39.63 -23.07 -2.23
C TYR A 28 40.39 -23.83 -1.14
N GLY A 29 39.84 -23.91 0.08
CA GLY A 29 40.45 -24.69 1.16
C GLY A 29 40.45 -26.19 0.90
N LEU A 30 39.41 -26.71 0.25
CA LEU A 30 39.23 -28.14 -0.04
C LEU A 30 40.14 -28.64 -1.14
N GLU A 31 40.49 -27.79 -2.11
CA GLU A 31 41.51 -28.07 -3.12
C GLU A 31 42.87 -28.42 -2.49
N LYS A 32 43.15 -27.89 -1.29
CA LYS A 32 44.41 -28.11 -0.56
C LYS A 32 44.40 -29.33 0.37
N TYR A 33 43.24 -29.74 0.89
CA TYR A 33 43.16 -30.74 1.99
C TYR A 33 42.57 -32.11 1.61
N GLY A 34 41.98 -32.26 0.42
CA GLY A 34 41.82 -33.56 -0.26
C GLY A 34 41.13 -34.77 0.41
N PRO A 35 40.12 -34.67 1.31
CA PRO A 35 39.34 -35.84 1.73
C PRO A 35 38.14 -36.06 0.79
N ARG A 36 37.91 -37.30 0.33
CA ARG A 36 36.78 -37.64 -0.56
C ARG A 36 35.40 -37.27 0.01
N TYR A 37 35.21 -37.32 1.33
CA TYR A 37 33.95 -36.99 1.99
C TYR A 37 33.58 -35.50 1.87
N THR A 38 34.57 -34.62 1.89
CA THR A 38 34.33 -33.17 1.89
C THR A 38 33.96 -32.64 0.50
N VAL A 39 34.45 -33.29 -0.57
CA VAL A 39 34.03 -33.02 -1.94
C VAL A 39 32.55 -33.35 -2.13
N TYR A 40 32.08 -34.47 -1.56
CA TYR A 40 30.67 -34.85 -1.64
C TYR A 40 29.76 -33.81 -0.96
N ILE A 41 30.10 -33.35 0.24
CA ILE A 41 29.36 -32.29 0.94
C ILE A 41 29.34 -31.01 0.09
N PHE A 42 30.48 -30.59 -0.45
CA PHE A 42 30.57 -29.39 -1.29
C PHE A 42 29.65 -29.48 -2.52
N VAL A 43 29.68 -30.61 -3.25
CA VAL A 43 28.81 -30.84 -4.41
C VAL A 43 27.32 -30.78 -4.01
N THR A 44 26.94 -31.39 -2.88
CA THR A 44 25.55 -31.33 -2.42
C THR A 44 25.11 -29.91 -2.06
N LEU A 45 25.96 -29.09 -1.44
CA LEU A 45 25.67 -27.68 -1.13
C LEU A 45 25.57 -26.82 -2.40
N CYS A 46 26.50 -26.99 -3.34
CA CYS A 46 26.46 -26.28 -4.62
C CYS A 46 25.19 -26.59 -5.42
N TRP A 47 24.74 -27.84 -5.44
CA TRP A 47 23.47 -28.20 -6.09
C TRP A 47 22.26 -27.51 -5.45
N LYS A 48 22.20 -27.41 -4.12
CA LYS A 48 21.14 -26.67 -3.43
C LYS A 48 21.20 -25.17 -3.71
N ALA A 49 22.40 -24.59 -3.78
CA ALA A 49 22.58 -23.18 -4.14
C ALA A 49 22.11 -22.90 -5.57
N VAL A 50 22.42 -23.76 -6.54
CA VAL A 50 21.92 -23.65 -7.92
C VAL A 50 20.39 -23.69 -7.95
N ALA A 51 19.77 -24.65 -7.26
CA ALA A 51 18.31 -24.73 -7.19
C ALA A 51 17.68 -23.44 -6.61
N ALA A 52 18.27 -22.90 -5.55
CA ALA A 52 17.81 -21.64 -4.94
C ALA A 52 17.96 -20.43 -5.88
N LEU A 53 19.08 -20.32 -6.60
CA LEU A 53 19.33 -19.25 -7.57
C LEU A 53 18.33 -19.28 -8.73
N PHE A 54 17.99 -20.46 -9.27
CA PHE A 54 16.97 -20.60 -10.30
C PHE A 54 15.57 -20.21 -9.84
N ILE A 55 15.19 -20.61 -8.62
CA ILE A 55 13.90 -20.20 -8.03
C ILE A 55 13.82 -18.68 -7.92
N LEU A 56 14.89 -18.03 -7.42
CA LEU A 56 14.92 -16.58 -7.31
C LEU A 56 14.90 -15.87 -8.65
N LEU A 57 15.65 -16.36 -9.63
CA LEU A 57 15.61 -15.84 -10.98
C LEU A 57 14.17 -15.84 -11.52
N GLY A 58 13.44 -16.95 -11.35
CA GLY A 58 12.03 -17.02 -11.72
C GLY A 58 11.16 -15.98 -11.01
N ILE A 59 11.33 -15.81 -9.70
CA ILE A 59 10.60 -14.80 -8.92
C ILE A 59 10.89 -13.38 -9.44
N PHE A 60 12.16 -13.04 -9.68
CA PHE A 60 12.55 -11.71 -10.19
C PHE A 60 12.01 -11.44 -11.60
N LEU A 61 11.97 -12.44 -12.48
CA LEU A 61 11.38 -12.30 -13.81
C LEU A 61 9.87 -12.04 -13.74
N ILE A 62 9.15 -12.77 -12.88
CA ILE A 62 7.72 -12.54 -12.65
C ILE A 62 7.48 -11.14 -12.09
N LEU A 63 8.29 -10.69 -11.13
CA LEU A 63 8.19 -9.35 -10.57
C LEU A 63 8.48 -8.26 -11.60
N ASN A 64 9.46 -8.48 -12.49
CA ASN A 64 9.76 -7.54 -13.56
C ASN A 64 8.57 -7.39 -14.52
N SER A 65 7.96 -8.50 -14.94
CA SER A 65 6.74 -8.47 -15.79
C SER A 65 5.60 -7.77 -15.07
N ALA A 66 5.29 -8.18 -13.83
CA ALA A 66 4.18 -7.61 -13.07
C ALA A 66 4.38 -6.11 -12.79
N ALA A 67 5.61 -5.68 -12.50
CA ALA A 67 5.93 -4.27 -12.31
C ALA A 67 5.75 -3.48 -13.61
N GLN A 68 6.22 -4.02 -14.75
CA GLN A 68 6.06 -3.39 -16.05
C GLN A 68 4.57 -3.26 -16.44
N ASP A 69 3.79 -4.35 -16.31
CA ASP A 69 2.36 -4.36 -16.61
C ASP A 69 1.59 -3.37 -15.72
N THR A 70 1.94 -3.30 -14.42
CA THR A 70 1.32 -2.36 -13.48
C THR A 70 1.68 -0.92 -13.84
N CYS A 71 2.94 -0.66 -14.16
CA CYS A 71 3.43 0.67 -14.54
C CYS A 71 2.78 1.17 -15.83
N GLU A 72 2.66 0.31 -16.83
CA GLU A 72 1.96 0.63 -18.08
C GLU A 72 0.47 0.87 -17.84
N ALA A 73 -0.19 0.02 -17.05
CA ALA A 73 -1.59 0.24 -16.70
C ALA A 73 -1.83 1.56 -15.95
N MET A 74 -0.92 1.92 -15.03
CA MET A 74 -0.99 3.21 -14.31
C MET A 74 -0.80 4.41 -15.24
N ASP A 75 0.13 4.33 -16.20
CA ASP A 75 0.37 5.39 -17.17
C ASP A 75 -0.80 5.55 -18.16
N GLN A 76 -1.28 4.44 -18.73
CA GLN A 76 -2.42 4.43 -19.64
C GLN A 76 -3.68 5.03 -18.99
N TRP A 77 -3.96 4.63 -17.74
CA TRP A 77 -5.08 5.20 -16.98
C TRP A 77 -4.87 6.69 -16.69
N ALA A 78 -3.66 7.10 -16.31
CA ALA A 78 -3.37 8.51 -16.06
C ALA A 78 -3.51 9.38 -17.32
N GLN A 79 -3.34 8.82 -18.52
CA GLN A 79 -3.58 9.53 -19.77
C GLN A 79 -5.07 9.57 -20.14
N HIS A 80 -5.78 8.44 -19.96
CA HIS A 80 -7.18 8.26 -20.38
C HIS A 80 -8.08 7.74 -19.23
N PRO A 81 -8.36 8.54 -18.19
CA PRO A 81 -9.09 8.09 -17.01
C PRO A 81 -10.57 7.78 -17.27
N GLN A 82 -11.14 8.30 -18.37
CA GLN A 82 -12.52 8.06 -18.80
C GLN A 82 -12.67 6.86 -19.74
N ALA A 83 -11.57 6.17 -20.10
CA ALA A 83 -11.65 4.93 -20.86
C ALA A 83 -12.10 3.77 -19.95
N GLU A 84 -12.80 2.79 -20.53
CA GLU A 84 -13.14 1.51 -19.89
C GLU A 84 -11.86 0.79 -19.48
N THR A 85 -11.54 0.82 -18.19
CA THR A 85 -10.37 0.18 -17.59
C THR A 85 -10.79 -0.46 -16.27
N ALA A 86 -10.04 -1.46 -15.80
CA ALA A 86 -10.31 -2.08 -14.50
C ALA A 86 -10.33 -1.06 -13.34
N LEU A 87 -9.63 0.06 -13.52
CA LEU A 87 -9.50 1.12 -12.53
C LEU A 87 -10.62 2.18 -12.60
N SER A 88 -11.18 2.45 -13.79
CA SER A 88 -12.35 3.34 -13.94
C SER A 88 -13.64 2.73 -13.37
N SER A 89 -13.72 1.39 -13.27
CA SER A 89 -14.81 0.69 -12.58
C SER A 89 -14.80 0.89 -11.04
N ILE A 90 -13.62 1.10 -10.44
CA ILE A 90 -13.45 1.28 -8.99
C ILE A 90 -13.50 2.77 -8.61
N LEU A 91 -12.93 3.64 -9.44
CA LEU A 91 -12.96 5.10 -9.28
C LEU A 91 -13.55 5.75 -10.53
N PRO A 92 -14.89 5.90 -10.62
CA PRO A 92 -15.52 6.60 -11.72
C PRO A 92 -15.15 8.08 -11.64
N CYS A 93 -14.22 8.49 -12.51
CA CYS A 93 -13.81 9.87 -12.62
C CYS A 93 -14.95 10.71 -13.19
N VAL A 94 -15.37 11.71 -12.43
CA VAL A 94 -16.40 12.65 -12.86
C VAL A 94 -15.72 13.91 -13.37
N ASP A 95 -16.33 14.60 -14.32
CA ASP A 95 -15.79 15.85 -14.83
C ASP A 95 -15.83 16.98 -13.79
N GLU A 96 -14.93 17.94 -13.94
CA GLU A 96 -14.81 19.09 -13.04
C GLU A 96 -16.13 19.88 -12.92
N SER A 97 -16.92 19.97 -14.00
CA SER A 97 -18.17 20.72 -13.99
C SER A 97 -19.23 20.05 -13.13
N THR A 98 -19.35 18.72 -13.22
CA THR A 98 -20.25 17.93 -12.38
C THR A 98 -19.76 17.88 -10.93
N THR A 99 -18.45 17.82 -10.70
CA THR A 99 -17.85 17.93 -9.36
C THR A 99 -18.17 19.27 -8.70
N ASN A 100 -18.02 20.38 -9.45
CA ASN A 100 -18.33 21.72 -8.96
C ASN A 100 -19.83 21.92 -8.73
N ARG A 101 -20.68 21.34 -9.58
CA ARG A 101 -22.14 21.28 -9.36
C ARG A 101 -22.49 20.53 -8.08
N THR A 102 -21.84 19.40 -7.82
CA THR A 102 -22.05 18.60 -6.60
C THR A 102 -21.57 19.35 -5.36
N LEU A 103 -20.44 20.07 -5.46
CA LEU A 103 -19.96 20.96 -4.40
C LEU A 103 -21.00 22.06 -4.11
N TYR A 104 -21.51 22.72 -5.15
CA TYR A 104 -22.55 23.74 -5.01
C TYR A 104 -23.79 23.20 -4.29
N GLN A 105 -24.27 22.01 -4.68
CA GLN A 105 -25.39 21.33 -4.02
C GLN A 105 -25.07 21.00 -2.55
N SER A 106 -23.85 20.55 -2.25
CA SER A 106 -23.44 20.29 -0.87
C SER A 106 -23.48 21.55 0.00
N LYS A 107 -23.03 22.69 -0.54
CA LYS A 107 -23.11 23.99 0.15
C LYS A 107 -24.56 24.40 0.40
N GLU A 108 -25.44 24.20 -0.58
CA GLU A 108 -26.87 24.48 -0.43
C GLU A 108 -27.50 23.65 0.69
N VAL A 109 -27.18 22.36 0.77
CA VAL A 109 -27.66 21.47 1.83
C VAL A 109 -27.18 21.94 3.20
N VAL A 110 -25.91 22.36 3.35
CA VAL A 110 -25.40 22.95 4.61
C VAL A 110 -26.21 24.18 5.01
N VAL A 111 -26.42 25.12 4.09
CA VAL A 111 -27.19 26.35 4.39
C VAL A 111 -28.63 26.01 4.81
N ARG A 112 -29.28 25.04 4.13
CA ARG A 112 -30.63 24.60 4.49
C ARG A 112 -30.68 23.93 5.86
N LEU A 113 -29.75 23.04 6.17
CA LEU A 113 -29.69 22.36 7.47
C LEU A 113 -29.47 23.35 8.62
N VAL A 114 -28.51 24.28 8.47
CA VAL A 114 -28.29 25.36 9.44
C VAL A 114 -29.54 26.23 9.56
N GLY A 115 -30.22 26.52 8.44
CA GLY A 115 -31.49 27.23 8.43
C GLY A 115 -32.59 26.53 9.24
N ILE A 116 -32.74 25.20 9.10
CA ILE A 116 -33.70 24.39 9.86
C ILE A 116 -33.37 24.43 11.35
N VAL A 117 -32.10 24.21 11.72
CA VAL A 117 -31.61 24.29 13.10
C VAL A 117 -31.94 25.66 13.71
N ASN A 118 -31.58 26.74 13.02
CA ASN A 118 -31.83 28.09 13.52
C ASN A 118 -33.32 28.43 13.62
N ARG A 119 -34.14 27.89 12.71
CA ARG A 119 -35.59 28.03 12.80
C ARG A 119 -36.14 27.31 14.04
N ALA A 120 -35.67 26.10 14.33
CA ALA A 120 -36.03 25.36 15.55
C ALA A 120 -35.58 26.09 16.83
N ILE A 121 -34.33 26.57 16.88
CA ILE A 121 -33.79 27.38 17.99
C ILE A 121 -34.66 28.62 18.22
N SER A 122 -35.00 29.33 17.15
CA SER A 122 -35.84 30.53 17.25
C SER A 122 -37.23 30.22 17.81
N ALA A 123 -37.85 29.13 17.36
CA ALA A 123 -39.20 28.75 17.75
C ALA A 123 -39.29 28.24 19.19
N LEU A 124 -38.33 27.41 19.61
CA LEU A 124 -38.36 26.70 20.89
C LEU A 124 -37.75 27.51 22.04
N SER A 125 -36.60 28.15 21.78
CA SER A 125 -35.81 28.83 22.82
C SER A 125 -36.02 30.34 22.79
N ASN A 126 -35.87 30.97 21.62
CA ASN A 126 -35.69 32.42 21.54
C ASN A 126 -36.99 33.23 21.35
N ARG A 127 -38.15 32.58 21.13
CA ARG A 127 -39.47 33.23 20.95
C ARG A 127 -40.18 33.60 22.25
N ARG A 128 -39.73 33.12 23.42
CA ARG A 128 -40.46 33.34 24.69
C ARG A 128 -40.35 34.81 25.16
N PRO A 129 -41.49 35.48 25.46
CA PRO A 129 -41.56 36.94 25.69
C PRO A 129 -40.94 37.46 27.01
N HIS A 130 -40.37 36.59 27.85
CA HIS A 130 -39.85 36.97 29.17
C HIS A 130 -38.33 37.11 29.26
N HIS A 131 -37.59 36.98 28.15
CA HIS A 131 -36.13 37.08 28.13
C HIS A 131 -35.68 38.54 28.15
N LYS A 132 -35.69 39.16 29.34
CA LYS A 132 -35.22 40.54 29.55
C LYS A 132 -33.70 40.69 29.60
N HIS A 133 -32.93 39.59 29.58
CA HIS A 133 -31.48 39.62 29.71
C HIS A 133 -30.75 38.96 28.52
N PRO A 134 -29.63 39.57 28.03
CA PRO A 134 -28.88 39.11 26.86
C PRO A 134 -28.17 37.76 27.04
N GLY A 135 -28.09 37.21 28.26
CA GLY A 135 -27.49 35.91 28.57
C GLY A 135 -28.42 34.69 28.49
N GLN A 136 -29.68 34.89 28.07
CA GLN A 136 -30.72 33.85 28.09
C GLN A 136 -31.07 33.34 26.68
N PHE A 137 -30.38 33.84 25.64
CA PHE A 137 -30.58 33.45 24.26
C PHE A 137 -29.67 32.29 23.86
N MET A 138 -30.30 31.22 23.39
CA MET A 138 -29.57 30.11 22.80
C MET A 138 -28.90 30.59 21.50
N PRO A 139 -27.57 30.38 21.35
CA PRO A 139 -26.84 30.82 20.18
C PRO A 139 -27.28 30.03 18.95
N TYR A 140 -27.48 30.76 17.85
CA TYR A 140 -27.75 30.16 16.55
C TYR A 140 -26.53 29.41 16.04
N LEU A 141 -26.75 28.36 15.26
CA LEU A 141 -25.71 27.67 14.51
C LEU A 141 -25.16 28.60 13.42
N CYS A 142 -23.85 28.78 13.40
CA CYS A 142 -23.17 29.50 12.33
C CYS A 142 -23.29 28.73 11.02
N SER A 143 -23.72 29.42 9.96
CA SER A 143 -23.57 28.91 8.60
C SER A 143 -22.23 29.38 8.04
N PRO A 144 -21.36 28.49 7.55
CA PRO A 144 -20.10 28.86 6.92
C PRO A 144 -20.30 29.58 5.57
N TYR A 145 -21.51 29.53 5.01
CA TYR A 145 -21.86 30.12 3.72
C TYR A 145 -22.92 31.22 3.84
N ASP A 146 -22.85 32.24 2.98
CA ASP A 146 -23.88 33.28 2.81
C ASP A 146 -25.05 32.82 1.90
N SER A 147 -26.01 33.70 1.61
CA SER A 147 -27.15 33.40 0.71
C SER A 147 -26.75 33.15 -0.74
N ASN A 148 -25.55 33.58 -1.14
CA ASN A 148 -24.96 33.36 -2.45
C ASN A 148 -23.96 32.18 -2.44
N LEU A 149 -23.89 31.42 -1.34
CA LEU A 149 -22.98 30.30 -1.11
C LEU A 149 -21.48 30.65 -1.07
N ASN A 150 -21.15 31.92 -0.82
CA ASN A 150 -19.78 32.36 -0.57
C ASN A 150 -19.40 32.12 0.88
N ASP A 151 -18.11 31.89 1.13
CA ASP A 151 -17.59 31.70 2.47
C ASP A 151 -17.76 32.98 3.29
N ARG A 152 -18.27 32.82 4.51
CA ARG A 152 -18.46 33.93 5.44
C ARG A 152 -17.95 33.56 6.85
N PRO A 153 -17.37 34.52 7.58
CA PRO A 153 -17.09 34.31 8.99
C PRO A 153 -18.39 34.26 9.81
N CYS A 154 -18.35 33.54 10.93
CA CYS A 154 -19.44 33.51 11.89
C CYS A 154 -19.66 34.88 12.54
N LYS A 155 -20.92 35.26 12.75
CA LYS A 155 -21.26 36.52 13.41
C LYS A 155 -21.11 36.41 14.92
N TYR A 156 -21.01 37.56 15.60
CA TYR A 156 -21.06 37.63 17.05
C TYR A 156 -22.34 36.95 17.58
N ARG A 157 -22.19 36.01 18.53
CA ARG A 157 -23.24 35.14 19.13
C ARG A 157 -23.74 33.97 18.28
N GLU A 158 -23.07 33.65 17.17
CA GLU A 158 -23.26 32.36 16.49
C GLU A 158 -22.29 31.31 17.08
N ALA A 159 -22.76 30.08 17.24
CA ALA A 159 -21.95 28.94 17.63
C ALA A 159 -21.38 28.25 16.39
N THR A 160 -20.07 27.98 16.38
CA THR A 160 -19.44 27.13 15.36
C THR A 160 -19.91 25.68 15.50
N PHE A 161 -19.77 24.87 14.45
CA PHE A 161 -20.14 23.45 14.51
C PHE A 161 -19.49 22.70 15.69
N GLU A 162 -18.22 23.01 15.97
CA GLU A 162 -17.45 22.37 17.07
C GLU A 162 -17.97 22.76 18.46
N ASN A 163 -18.39 24.02 18.63
CA ASN A 163 -18.83 24.54 19.92
C ASN A 163 -20.35 24.46 20.12
N ALA A 164 -21.12 24.12 19.09
CA ALA A 164 -22.58 24.10 19.13
C ALA A 164 -23.10 23.12 20.19
N THR A 165 -22.50 21.93 20.29
CA THR A 165 -22.92 20.88 21.24
C THR A 165 -22.80 21.35 22.69
N THR A 166 -21.64 21.91 23.05
CA THR A 166 -21.37 22.43 24.41
C THR A 166 -22.20 23.67 24.69
N ALA A 167 -22.37 24.56 23.71
CA ALA A 167 -23.17 25.78 23.86
C ALA A 167 -24.66 25.47 24.11
N TRP A 168 -25.22 24.46 23.45
CA TRP A 168 -26.64 24.10 23.57
C TRP A 168 -26.96 23.23 24.79
N LEU A 169 -25.97 22.50 25.33
CA LEU A 169 -26.15 21.64 26.49
C LEU A 169 -26.72 22.41 27.70
N ASN A 170 -26.31 23.66 27.90
CA ASN A 170 -26.78 24.53 28.99
C ASN A 170 -28.27 24.88 28.92
N TYR A 171 -28.92 24.63 27.78
CA TYR A 171 -30.34 24.91 27.54
C TYR A 171 -31.22 23.66 27.63
N THR A 172 -30.65 22.51 28.01
CA THR A 172 -31.36 21.23 28.09
C THR A 172 -32.07 21.02 29.43
N CYS A 173 -33.23 20.37 29.39
CA CYS A 173 -34.02 19.92 30.54
C CYS A 173 -34.17 18.39 30.54
N MET A 174 -34.29 17.78 31.72
CA MET A 174 -34.49 16.34 31.90
C MET A 174 -35.97 15.92 31.82
N ALA A 175 -36.87 16.79 31.37
CA ALA A 175 -38.30 16.48 31.25
C ALA A 175 -38.62 15.78 29.92
N GLN A 176 -39.69 14.97 29.91
CA GLN A 176 -40.16 14.30 28.69
C GLN A 176 -40.85 15.27 27.73
N ASP A 177 -41.61 16.25 28.24
CA ASP A 177 -42.29 17.26 27.43
C ASP A 177 -41.64 18.65 27.56
N THR A 178 -41.65 19.41 26.45
CA THR A 178 -41.12 20.78 26.38
C THR A 178 -41.84 21.77 27.30
N ASP A 179 -43.09 21.48 27.66
CA ASP A 179 -43.93 22.34 28.50
C ASP A 179 -43.60 22.22 29.99
N LEU A 180 -42.94 21.14 30.38
CA LEU A 180 -42.44 20.90 31.74
C LEU A 180 -41.09 21.59 32.00
N CYS A 181 -40.47 22.17 30.97
CA CYS A 181 -39.19 22.85 31.08
C CYS A 181 -39.38 24.31 31.51
N SER A 182 -38.77 24.67 32.64
CA SER A 182 -38.88 25.99 33.28
C SER A 182 -37.56 26.75 33.27
N GLY A 183 -37.64 28.08 33.20
CA GLY A 183 -36.49 28.99 33.21
C GLY A 183 -35.77 29.10 31.87
N ASN A 184 -34.44 28.95 31.90
CA ASN A 184 -33.54 29.03 30.73
C ASN A 184 -33.37 27.70 29.99
N LYS A 185 -33.92 26.61 30.52
CA LYS A 185 -33.87 25.28 29.91
C LYS A 185 -35.14 25.08 29.09
N THR A 186 -34.99 24.91 27.78
CA THR A 186 -36.11 24.86 26.83
C THR A 186 -36.07 23.64 25.91
N LEU A 187 -34.98 22.86 25.95
CA LEU A 187 -34.76 21.71 25.07
C LEU A 187 -34.90 20.39 25.81
N THR A 188 -35.82 19.54 25.37
CA THR A 188 -35.78 18.13 25.77
C THR A 188 -34.54 17.46 25.16
N TYR A 189 -34.10 16.37 25.79
CA TYR A 189 -32.93 15.63 25.33
C TYR A 189 -33.09 15.09 23.89
N ASP A 190 -34.32 14.72 23.50
CA ASP A 190 -34.64 14.25 22.15
C ASP A 190 -34.40 15.34 21.09
N ILE A 191 -34.96 16.54 21.31
CA ILE A 191 -34.79 17.67 20.38
C ILE A 191 -33.32 18.09 20.33
N TYR A 192 -32.65 18.14 21.49
CA TYR A 192 -31.21 18.40 21.54
C TYR A 192 -30.43 17.41 20.66
N GLY A 193 -30.74 16.11 20.75
CA GLY A 193 -30.12 15.08 19.90
C GLY A 193 -30.33 15.35 18.41
N GLN A 194 -31.53 15.76 17.99
CA GLN A 194 -31.81 16.10 16.59
C GLN A 194 -31.03 17.33 16.11
N LEU A 195 -30.91 18.37 16.95
CA LEU A 195 -30.12 19.57 16.62
C LEU A 195 -28.63 19.24 16.49
N VAL A 196 -28.09 18.44 17.40
CA VAL A 196 -26.70 17.97 17.35
C VAL A 196 -26.45 17.11 16.11
N LEU A 197 -27.37 16.19 15.78
CA LEU A 197 -27.26 15.38 14.57
C LEU A 197 -27.20 16.26 13.32
N ALA A 198 -28.11 17.23 13.19
CA ALA A 198 -28.13 18.15 12.06
C ALA A 198 -26.86 19.02 11.98
N ALA A 199 -26.34 19.48 13.13
CA ALA A 199 -25.08 20.21 13.19
C ALA A 199 -23.89 19.33 12.77
N ASN A 200 -23.85 18.07 13.20
CA ASN A 200 -22.78 17.14 12.87
C ASN A 200 -22.81 16.72 11.39
N VAL A 201 -24.00 16.54 10.81
CA VAL A 201 -24.13 16.31 9.36
C VAL A 201 -23.67 17.54 8.57
N SER A 202 -24.05 18.74 9.02
CA SER A 202 -23.61 20.00 8.40
C SER A 202 -22.09 20.15 8.47
N TYR A 203 -21.47 19.81 9.60
CA TYR A 203 -20.02 19.78 9.77
C TYR A 203 -19.35 18.78 8.83
N ALA A 204 -19.85 17.54 8.79
CA ALA A 204 -19.29 16.51 7.93
C ALA A 204 -19.35 16.92 6.46
N LEU A 205 -20.48 17.50 6.03
CA LEU A 205 -20.64 17.97 4.66
C LEU A 205 -19.71 19.17 4.36
N TYR A 206 -19.56 20.11 5.30
CA TYR A 206 -18.64 21.24 5.17
C TYR A 206 -17.17 20.80 5.09
N HIS A 207 -16.75 19.88 5.96
CA HIS A 207 -15.34 19.50 6.12
C HIS A 207 -14.90 18.45 5.11
N TYR A 208 -15.71 17.42 4.86
CA TYR A 208 -15.31 16.27 4.04
C TYR A 208 -15.72 16.38 2.57
N ALA A 209 -16.81 17.09 2.22
CA ALA A 209 -17.27 17.14 0.83
C ALA A 209 -16.20 17.69 -0.14
N PRO A 210 -15.45 18.77 0.15
CA PRO A 210 -14.43 19.27 -0.77
C PRO A 210 -13.33 18.24 -1.06
N PHE A 211 -12.90 17.49 -0.04
CA PHE A 211 -11.90 16.44 -0.20
C PHE A 211 -12.43 15.25 -1.03
N LEU A 212 -13.63 14.78 -0.70
CA LEU A 212 -14.27 13.67 -1.42
C LEU A 212 -14.51 14.01 -2.90
N LEU A 213 -14.90 15.26 -3.19
CA LEU A 213 -15.10 15.75 -4.54
C LEU A 213 -13.78 15.92 -5.31
N ASN A 214 -12.71 16.34 -4.64
CA ASN A 214 -11.37 16.36 -5.25
C ASN A 214 -10.84 14.95 -5.60
N LEU A 215 -11.24 13.92 -4.85
CA LEU A 215 -10.96 12.53 -5.23
C LEU A 215 -11.80 12.09 -6.43
N GLN A 216 -13.05 12.57 -6.52
CA GLN A 216 -14.00 12.23 -7.58
C GLN A 216 -13.61 12.82 -8.96
N ASP A 217 -12.98 13.99 -9.00
CA ASP A 217 -12.45 14.60 -10.24
C ASP A 217 -11.16 13.88 -10.74
N CYS A 218 -10.70 12.85 -10.02
CA CYS A 218 -9.53 12.03 -10.31
C CYS A 218 -8.19 12.77 -10.52
N LYS A 219 -8.15 14.09 -10.46
CA LYS A 219 -6.93 14.91 -10.64
C LYS A 219 -5.81 14.47 -9.69
N PHE A 220 -6.15 14.23 -8.42
CA PHE A 220 -5.20 13.76 -7.42
C PHE A 220 -4.62 12.38 -7.78
N VAL A 221 -5.50 11.43 -8.13
CA VAL A 221 -5.10 10.05 -8.46
C VAL A 221 -4.30 10.03 -9.76
N ARG A 222 -4.73 10.78 -10.77
CA ARG A 222 -4.04 10.97 -12.06
C ARG A 222 -2.64 11.54 -11.88
N ALA A 223 -2.50 12.61 -11.10
CA ALA A 223 -1.21 13.22 -10.81
C ALA A 223 -0.29 12.23 -10.08
N THR A 224 -0.83 11.47 -9.13
CA THR A 224 -0.07 10.47 -8.37
C THR A 224 0.39 9.33 -9.27
N PHE A 225 -0.49 8.77 -10.11
CA PHE A 225 -0.15 7.65 -10.98
C PHE A 225 0.81 8.05 -12.09
N SER A 226 0.64 9.24 -12.67
CA SER A 226 1.61 9.80 -13.61
C SER A 226 2.98 10.04 -12.96
N ALA A 227 3.01 10.53 -11.72
CA ALA A 227 4.26 10.69 -10.98
C ALA A 227 4.94 9.35 -10.67
N ILE A 228 4.17 8.31 -10.33
CA ILE A 228 4.70 6.96 -10.09
C ILE A 228 5.25 6.36 -11.38
N ALA A 229 4.47 6.39 -12.46
CA ALA A 229 4.85 5.88 -13.77
C ALA A 229 6.12 6.56 -14.30
N SER A 230 6.24 7.88 -14.17
CA SER A 230 7.40 8.62 -14.68
C SER A 230 8.64 8.54 -13.80
N ARG A 231 8.50 8.56 -12.46
CA ARG A 231 9.66 8.67 -11.55
C ARG A 231 10.13 7.34 -10.98
N TYR A 232 9.23 6.40 -10.74
CA TYR A 232 9.54 5.18 -9.98
C TYR A 232 9.61 3.93 -10.85
N CYS A 233 8.84 3.86 -11.94
CA CYS A 233 8.85 2.70 -12.83
C CYS A 233 10.17 2.51 -13.60
N PRO A 234 10.81 3.55 -14.18
CA PRO A 234 12.10 3.39 -14.86
C PRO A 234 13.22 2.85 -13.98
N PRO A 235 13.50 3.42 -12.77
CA PRO A 235 14.56 2.87 -11.92
C PRO A 235 14.22 1.48 -11.40
N LEU A 236 12.95 1.21 -11.07
CA LEU A 236 12.54 -0.12 -10.60
C LEU A 236 12.75 -1.20 -11.67
N GLY A 237 12.39 -0.91 -12.93
CA GLY A 237 12.64 -1.83 -14.04
C GLY A 237 14.13 -2.05 -14.27
N HIS A 238 14.94 -0.99 -14.21
CA HIS A 238 16.39 -1.11 -14.37
C HIS A 238 17.01 -1.98 -13.25
N ASP A 239 16.61 -1.76 -12.00
CA ASP A 239 17.11 -2.53 -10.85
C ASP A 239 16.71 -4.01 -10.93
N LEU A 240 15.47 -4.30 -11.32
CA LEU A 240 14.97 -5.68 -11.50
C LEU A 240 15.71 -6.41 -12.64
N VAL A 241 15.95 -5.73 -13.76
CA VAL A 241 16.73 -6.27 -14.88
C VAL A 241 18.18 -6.50 -14.47
N LEU A 242 18.79 -5.57 -13.74
CA LEU A 242 20.18 -5.69 -13.28
C LEU A 242 20.36 -6.88 -12.32
N VAL A 243 19.45 -7.02 -11.34
CA VAL A 243 19.50 -8.13 -10.38
C VAL A 243 19.23 -9.47 -11.05
N SER A 244 18.25 -9.55 -11.95
CA SER A 244 17.95 -10.79 -12.68
C SER A 244 19.10 -11.20 -13.61
N ALA A 245 19.74 -10.25 -14.31
CA ALA A 245 20.93 -10.52 -15.11
C ALA A 245 22.10 -11.02 -14.25
N GLY A 246 22.36 -10.40 -13.09
CA GLY A 246 23.38 -10.83 -12.14
C GLY A 246 23.13 -12.26 -11.62
N LEU A 247 21.89 -12.57 -11.23
CA LEU A 247 21.50 -13.91 -10.79
C LEU A 247 21.67 -14.95 -11.90
N ALA A 248 21.33 -14.62 -13.14
CA ALA A 248 21.50 -15.52 -14.28
C ALA A 248 22.99 -15.83 -14.56
N LEU A 249 23.85 -14.80 -14.50
CA LEU A 249 25.30 -14.98 -14.64
C LEU A 249 25.87 -15.88 -13.54
N ILE A 250 25.51 -15.63 -12.28
CA ILE A 250 25.96 -16.47 -11.17
C ILE A 250 25.46 -17.91 -11.34
N ALA A 251 24.17 -18.11 -11.64
CA ALA A 251 23.60 -19.44 -11.83
C ALA A 251 24.31 -20.22 -12.96
N SER A 252 24.56 -19.58 -14.10
CA SER A 252 25.29 -20.19 -15.22
C SER A 252 26.73 -20.56 -14.85
N ALA A 253 27.44 -19.71 -14.10
CA ALA A 253 28.80 -20.01 -13.61
C ALA A 253 28.82 -21.25 -12.69
N PHE A 254 27.87 -21.36 -11.76
CA PHE A 254 27.77 -22.54 -10.89
C PHE A 254 27.46 -23.82 -11.67
N VAL A 255 26.57 -23.76 -12.66
CA VAL A 255 26.26 -24.91 -13.51
C VAL A 255 27.49 -25.33 -14.31
N LEU A 256 28.19 -24.38 -14.95
CA LEU A 256 29.42 -24.66 -15.69
C LEU A 256 30.51 -25.26 -14.80
N CYS A 257 30.65 -24.76 -13.56
CA CYS A 257 31.59 -25.30 -12.59
C CYS A 257 31.26 -26.75 -12.20
N LEU A 258 29.99 -27.06 -11.90
CA LEU A 258 29.55 -28.42 -11.59
C LEU A 258 29.75 -29.38 -12.77
N VAL A 259 29.42 -28.92 -13.98
CA VAL A 259 29.63 -29.69 -15.22
C VAL A 259 31.11 -29.98 -15.39
N TRP A 260 31.99 -28.97 -15.25
CA TRP A 260 33.42 -29.16 -15.40
C TRP A 260 33.99 -30.15 -14.39
N MET A 261 33.57 -30.09 -13.13
CA MET A 261 33.98 -31.05 -12.09
C MET A 261 33.55 -32.49 -12.42
N LEU A 262 32.35 -32.69 -12.96
CA LEU A 262 31.85 -34.02 -13.35
C LEU A 262 32.59 -34.60 -14.56
N PHE A 263 32.99 -33.76 -15.52
CA PHE A 263 33.71 -34.20 -16.72
C PHE A 263 35.22 -34.35 -16.50
N ALA A 264 35.85 -33.48 -15.71
CA ALA A 264 37.28 -33.52 -15.43
C ALA A 264 37.69 -34.70 -14.52
N ASP A 265 36.77 -35.25 -13.72
CA ASP A 265 37.02 -36.42 -12.87
C ASP A 265 36.79 -37.76 -13.61
N ARG A 266 36.24 -37.73 -14.84
CA ARG A 266 35.99 -38.94 -15.65
C ARG A 266 37.18 -39.57 -16.40
N PRO A 267 38.33 -38.93 -16.72
CA PRO A 267 39.37 -39.57 -17.54
C PRO A 267 40.37 -40.43 -16.75
N ARG A 268 40.26 -40.60 -15.42
CA ARG A 268 41.23 -41.41 -14.64
C ARG A 268 40.78 -42.83 -14.29
N ARG A 269 39.65 -43.31 -14.84
CA ARG A 269 39.15 -44.67 -14.59
C ARG A 269 39.28 -45.63 -15.78
N GLU A 270 39.60 -45.12 -16.97
CA GLU A 270 39.71 -45.97 -18.17
C GLU A 270 41.13 -46.53 -18.37
N GLU A 271 42.19 -45.83 -17.94
CA GLU A 271 43.57 -46.33 -18.15
C GLU A 271 44.02 -47.50 -17.24
N VAL A 272 43.29 -47.80 -16.16
CA VAL A 272 43.65 -48.91 -15.24
C VAL A 272 43.03 -50.25 -15.67
N SER A 273 42.04 -50.23 -16.58
CA SER A 273 41.36 -51.46 -17.01
C SER A 273 42.09 -52.16 -18.16
N ASP A 274 42.82 -51.42 -18.99
CA ASP A 274 43.54 -52.00 -20.14
C ASP A 274 44.91 -52.59 -19.77
N LEU A 275 45.51 -52.17 -18.66
CA LEU A 275 46.77 -52.75 -18.15
C LEU A 275 46.58 -54.05 -17.35
N ALA A 276 45.36 -54.37 -16.92
CA ALA A 276 45.06 -55.59 -16.16
C ALA A 276 44.83 -56.83 -17.05
N SER A 277 44.61 -56.66 -18.37
CA SER A 277 44.37 -57.77 -19.30
C SER A 277 45.63 -58.30 -20.00
N GLY A 278 46.79 -57.65 -19.83
CA GLY A 278 48.03 -57.97 -20.55
C GLY A 278 49.06 -58.83 -19.80
N SER A 279 48.82 -59.22 -18.54
CA SER A 279 49.86 -59.81 -17.67
C SER A 279 49.38 -61.04 -16.89
N ARG A 280 48.89 -62.08 -17.58
CA ARG A 280 48.73 -63.39 -16.95
C ARG A 280 48.77 -64.57 -17.93
N ILE A 281 49.92 -64.80 -18.56
CA ILE A 281 50.35 -66.15 -18.95
C ILE A 281 51.84 -66.25 -18.60
N ALA A 282 52.13 -66.81 -17.42
CA ALA A 282 53.47 -67.30 -17.06
C ALA A 282 53.48 -68.83 -17.28
N PRO A 283 54.57 -69.41 -17.82
CA PRO A 283 54.70 -70.85 -17.98
C PRO A 283 55.09 -71.50 -16.64
N VAL A 284 54.57 -72.70 -16.41
CA VAL A 284 54.94 -73.55 -15.26
C VAL A 284 56.21 -74.33 -15.63
N ASP A 285 57.22 -74.18 -14.78
CA ASP A 285 58.52 -74.87 -14.79
C ASP A 285 58.40 -76.37 -14.53
N SER A 286 59.28 -77.18 -15.15
CA SER A 286 60.16 -78.11 -14.42
C SER A 286 61.18 -78.76 -15.36
N SER A 287 62.38 -78.96 -14.82
CA SER A 287 63.67 -79.18 -15.48
C SER A 287 64.03 -80.70 -15.62
N PRO A 288 65.30 -81.11 -15.85
CA PRO A 288 65.73 -81.97 -16.95
C PRO A 288 65.85 -83.47 -16.64
N SER A 289 65.77 -84.32 -17.67
CA SER A 289 66.54 -85.55 -17.93
C SER A 289 66.13 -86.13 -19.28
#